data_AF-K9THC3-F1
#
_entry.id   AF-K9THC3-F1
#
_cell.length_a   1.000
_cell.length_b   1.000
_cell.length_c   1.000
_cell.angle_alpha   90.00
_cell.angle_beta   90.00
_cell.angle_gamma   90.00
#
_symmetry.space_group_name_H-M   'P 1'
#
loop_
_entity.id
_entity.type
_entity.pdbx_description
1 polymer ?
#
loop_
_entity_poly.entity_id
_entity_poly.type
_entity_poly.pdbx_seq_one_letter_code
_entity_poly.pdbx_strand_id
1 'polypeptide(L)'
;MRWLKVTASLLMLMLMSFLTTISPLLSQSSLSHNLSRETAEEIHNQATQTPPIQLAQNSGGGRIRVVYHEGTDERSRRLVNGFRENGAFDKFAESISNTFNLPTDKNLTITFQNCGQANAFYNPTSREIVMCSELWWDSDYLFRAYNFAAELPQELAIITEPNTGYVFLFVLLHEFGHALIDILDIPVVGREEDAVDQFSTMFLLVGNSSSEARKKIILSTITWFVLSAKRKEDEGRQPAYWGQHPLEQQRMYNIACLWYGNNPEELEYTGVTNLLRGQAPQCPQRYQRLVADWNQLLKSHLRNRNSSNNSSPNSNSGQNTNPSEPNRIW
;
A
#
# COMPACT_ATOMS: atom_id res chain seq x y z
N MET A 1 -6.58 -23.44 -22.70
CA MET A 1 -7.64 -23.32 -21.67
C MET A 1 -8.07 -21.86 -21.62
N ARG A 2 -9.35 -21.57 -21.87
CA ARG A 2 -9.89 -20.21 -21.79
C ARG A 2 -9.91 -19.80 -20.31
N TRP A 3 -9.02 -18.90 -19.90
CA TRP A 3 -9.08 -18.25 -18.60
C TRP A 3 -10.47 -17.61 -18.46
N LEU A 4 -11.30 -18.11 -17.53
CA LEU A 4 -12.57 -17.47 -17.21
C LEU A 4 -12.25 -16.04 -16.78
N LYS A 5 -12.85 -15.07 -17.47
CA LYS A 5 -12.89 -13.68 -17.03
C LYS A 5 -13.53 -13.69 -15.64
N VAL A 6 -12.70 -13.55 -14.61
CA VAL A 6 -13.15 -13.39 -13.22
C VAL A 6 -14.10 -12.20 -13.23
N THR A 7 -15.35 -12.42 -12.81
CA THR A 7 -16.32 -11.35 -12.58
C THR A 7 -15.67 -10.33 -11.65
N ALA A 8 -15.55 -9.07 -12.08
CA ALA A 8 -14.92 -8.02 -11.29
C ALA A 8 -15.59 -7.96 -9.91
N SER A 9 -14.83 -8.24 -8.84
CA SER A 9 -15.37 -8.14 -7.48
C SER A 9 -15.69 -6.68 -7.15
N LEU A 10 -16.57 -6.43 -6.19
CA LEU A 10 -16.90 -5.08 -5.72
C LEU A 10 -15.63 -4.31 -5.31
N LEU A 11 -14.68 -5.02 -4.69
CA LEU A 11 -13.33 -4.55 -4.34
C LEU A 11 -12.56 -4.06 -5.59
N MET A 12 -12.68 -4.79 -6.71
CA MET A 12 -12.01 -4.53 -7.98
C MET A 12 -12.51 -3.25 -8.69
N LEU A 13 -13.79 -2.92 -8.54
CA LEU A 13 -14.39 -1.70 -9.11
C LEU A 13 -14.07 -0.44 -8.30
N MET A 14 -13.94 -0.55 -6.97
CA MET A 14 -13.65 0.60 -6.10
C MET A 14 -12.18 1.03 -6.12
N LEU A 15 -11.25 0.09 -6.33
CA LEU A 15 -9.80 0.34 -6.29
C LEU A 15 -9.20 0.88 -7.61
N MET A 16 -9.95 0.85 -8.72
CA MET A 16 -9.45 1.30 -10.01
C MET A 16 -9.19 2.81 -10.12
N SER A 17 -9.96 3.65 -9.43
CA SER A 17 -9.80 5.12 -9.47
C SER A 17 -8.62 5.63 -8.64
N PHE A 18 -8.11 4.81 -7.73
CA PHE A 18 -7.06 5.17 -6.78
C PHE A 18 -5.68 5.25 -7.45
N LEU A 19 -5.27 4.21 -8.21
CA LEU A 19 -3.94 4.16 -8.80
C LEU A 19 -3.74 5.15 -9.96
N THR A 20 -4.79 5.56 -10.65
CA THR A 20 -4.70 6.52 -11.76
C THR A 20 -4.46 7.95 -11.29
N THR A 21 -4.95 8.30 -10.10
CA THR A 21 -4.90 9.68 -9.57
C THR A 21 -3.67 9.93 -8.69
N ILE A 22 -3.17 8.90 -8.00
CA ILE A 22 -2.05 9.01 -7.05
C ILE A 22 -0.69 8.80 -7.72
N SER A 23 -0.60 7.94 -8.74
CA SER A 23 0.68 7.60 -9.37
C SER A 23 1.44 8.76 -10.01
N PRO A 24 0.78 9.72 -10.70
CA PRO A 24 1.47 10.90 -11.23
C PRO A 24 2.01 11.79 -10.11
N LEU A 25 1.31 11.83 -8.98
CA LEU A 25 1.64 12.66 -7.83
C LEU A 25 2.82 12.11 -7.02
N LEU A 26 2.97 10.78 -6.97
CA LEU A 26 4.07 10.08 -6.31
C LEU A 26 5.33 9.92 -7.18
N SER A 27 5.25 10.28 -8.46
CA SER A 27 6.42 10.19 -9.35
C SER A 27 7.55 11.09 -8.85
N GLN A 28 8.80 10.66 -9.00
CA GLN A 28 9.92 11.48 -8.58
C GLN A 28 9.94 12.82 -9.30
N SER A 29 9.50 12.94 -10.55
CA SER A 29 9.46 14.22 -11.25
C SER A 29 8.47 15.21 -10.62
N SER A 30 7.29 14.76 -10.17
CA SER A 30 6.31 15.63 -9.50
C SER A 30 6.75 16.05 -8.10
N LEU A 31 7.32 15.12 -7.33
CA LEU A 31 7.83 15.42 -5.98
C LEU A 31 9.14 16.21 -6.04
N SER A 32 10.08 15.86 -6.94
CA SER A 32 11.32 16.61 -7.13
C SER A 32 11.09 18.01 -7.67
N HIS A 33 10.15 18.22 -8.60
CA HIS A 33 9.78 19.56 -9.07
C HIS A 33 9.25 20.43 -7.93
N ASN A 34 8.46 19.87 -7.01
CA ASN A 34 8.00 20.61 -5.83
C ASN A 34 9.14 20.82 -4.80
N LEU A 35 10.02 19.82 -4.60
CA LEU A 35 11.21 19.94 -3.77
C LEU A 35 12.25 20.94 -4.33
N SER A 36 12.19 21.28 -5.61
CA SER A 36 13.12 22.19 -6.30
C SER A 36 12.55 23.56 -6.68
N ARG A 37 11.23 23.79 -6.64
CA ARG A 37 10.63 25.12 -6.92
C ARG A 37 10.96 26.19 -5.89
N GLU A 38 11.25 25.84 -4.64
CA GLU A 38 11.54 26.82 -3.58
C GLU A 38 13.00 27.25 -3.49
N THR A 39 13.91 26.72 -4.32
CA THR A 39 15.30 27.23 -4.35
C THR A 39 15.45 28.60 -5.02
N ALA A 40 14.38 29.20 -5.53
CA ALA A 40 14.41 30.48 -6.26
C ALA A 40 13.79 31.68 -5.51
N GLU A 41 13.13 31.49 -4.37
CA GLU A 41 12.71 32.59 -3.48
C GLU A 41 13.22 32.28 -2.07
N GLU A 42 14.08 33.15 -1.52
CA GLU A 42 14.54 33.08 -0.14
C GLU A 42 13.34 33.09 0.82
N ILE A 43 12.95 31.92 1.31
CA ILE A 43 12.00 31.83 2.42
C ILE A 43 12.72 32.27 3.69
N HIS A 44 12.35 33.47 4.12
CA HIS A 44 12.66 34.01 5.43
C HIS A 44 12.29 32.99 6.51
N ASN A 45 13.21 32.74 7.46
CA ASN A 45 12.99 31.88 8.62
C ASN A 45 11.75 32.33 9.40
N GLN A 46 10.59 31.72 9.12
CA GLN A 46 9.48 31.67 10.04
C GLN A 46 9.02 30.23 10.18
N ALA A 47 9.13 29.71 11.40
CA ALA A 47 8.42 28.51 11.82
C ALA A 47 6.92 28.83 11.80
N THR A 48 6.27 28.62 10.66
CA THR A 48 4.82 28.69 10.57
C THR A 48 4.25 27.35 10.99
N GLN A 49 3.87 27.26 12.27
CA GLN A 49 2.97 26.22 12.76
C GLN A 49 1.65 26.34 11.97
N THR A 50 1.58 25.67 10.84
CA THR A 50 0.33 25.53 10.08
C THR A 50 -0.44 24.38 10.71
N PRO A 51 -1.66 24.59 11.21
CA PRO A 51 -2.44 23.54 11.85
C PRO A 51 -2.66 22.36 10.88
N PRO A 52 -2.78 21.12 11.37
CA PRO A 52 -3.09 19.97 10.53
C PRO A 52 -4.41 20.19 9.78
N ILE A 53 -4.37 20.00 8.46
CA ILE A 53 -5.57 20.02 7.61
C ILE A 53 -6.42 18.79 7.99
N GLN A 54 -7.58 19.04 8.60
CA GLN A 54 -8.59 17.99 8.80
C GLN A 54 -9.32 17.76 7.48
N LEU A 55 -9.07 16.62 6.82
CA LEU A 55 -9.87 16.20 5.68
C LEU A 55 -11.32 15.92 6.10
N ALA A 56 -12.23 16.17 5.16
CA ALA A 56 -13.67 16.22 5.35
C ALA A 56 -14.27 14.97 6.00
N GLN A 57 -15.15 15.21 6.96
CA GLN A 57 -15.87 14.20 7.74
C GLN A 57 -16.95 13.53 6.88
N ASN A 58 -16.96 12.20 6.81
CA ASN A 58 -18.12 11.45 6.35
C ASN A 58 -18.85 10.84 7.56
N SER A 59 -20.11 11.24 7.73
CA SER A 59 -21.01 10.90 8.84
C SER A 59 -21.52 9.45 8.73
N GLY A 60 -20.82 8.50 9.36
CA GLY A 60 -21.38 7.15 9.55
C GLY A 60 -20.41 6.00 9.86
N GLY A 61 -19.09 6.22 9.84
CA GLY A 61 -18.10 5.17 10.11
C GLY A 61 -16.82 5.73 10.76
N GLY A 62 -15.92 4.84 11.19
CA GLY A 62 -14.61 5.21 11.69
C GLY A 62 -13.85 6.07 10.68
N ARG A 63 -13.18 7.11 11.15
CA ARG A 63 -12.52 8.11 10.31
C ARG A 63 -11.08 7.72 10.03
N ILE A 64 -10.64 7.93 8.80
CA ILE A 64 -9.22 7.93 8.44
C ILE A 64 -8.80 9.38 8.27
N ARG A 65 -7.71 9.79 8.94
CA ARG A 65 -7.14 11.12 8.80
C ARG A 65 -5.65 11.05 8.50
N VAL A 66 -5.15 12.07 7.83
CA VAL A 66 -3.72 12.26 7.59
C VAL A 66 -3.21 13.40 8.45
N VAL A 67 -2.05 13.22 9.07
CA VAL A 67 -1.37 14.21 9.91
C VAL A 67 0.06 14.37 9.42
N TYR A 68 0.47 15.62 9.19
CA TYR A 68 1.81 15.97 8.73
C TYR A 68 2.49 16.80 9.81
N HIS A 69 3.40 16.21 10.57
CA HIS A 69 4.21 16.94 11.55
C HIS A 69 5.31 17.73 10.86
N GLU A 70 5.62 18.90 11.39
CA GLU A 70 6.74 19.69 10.89
C GLU A 70 8.05 18.91 11.06
N GLY A 71 8.83 18.86 9.98
CA GLY A 71 10.12 18.18 10.00
C GLY A 71 11.13 18.91 10.89
N THR A 72 11.90 18.17 11.68
CA THR A 72 12.90 18.71 12.62
C THR A 72 14.17 19.21 11.94
N ASP A 73 14.37 18.84 10.67
CA ASP A 73 15.46 19.29 9.81
C ASP A 73 14.93 19.78 8.45
N GLU A 74 15.77 20.50 7.70
CA GLU A 74 15.39 21.12 6.44
C GLU A 74 14.94 20.11 5.36
N ARG A 75 15.58 18.93 5.27
CA ARG A 75 15.22 17.91 4.28
C ARG A 75 13.86 17.33 4.62
N SER A 76 13.65 16.93 5.88
CA SER A 76 12.39 16.38 6.34
C SER A 76 11.24 17.39 6.23
N ARG A 77 11.49 18.68 6.52
CA ARG A 77 10.49 19.74 6.37
C ARG A 77 10.05 19.87 4.91
N ARG A 78 11.00 19.92 3.96
CA ARG A 78 10.71 19.94 2.52
C ARG A 78 9.90 18.73 2.06
N LEU A 79 10.29 17.53 2.50
CA LEU A 79 9.58 16.30 2.14
C LEU A 79 8.14 16.32 2.63
N VAL A 80 7.93 16.60 3.91
CA VAL A 80 6.58 16.59 4.52
C VAL A 80 5.71 17.71 3.96
N ASN A 81 6.26 18.91 3.73
CA ASN A 81 5.53 19.99 3.04
C ASN A 81 5.16 19.57 1.61
N GLY A 82 6.10 18.97 0.87
CA GLY A 82 5.84 18.44 -0.46
C GLY A 82 4.73 17.40 -0.48
N PHE A 83 4.67 16.50 0.51
CA PHE A 83 3.56 15.55 0.67
C PHE A 83 2.23 16.24 0.93
N ARG A 84 2.22 17.22 1.84
CA ARG A 84 1.04 18.01 2.19
C ARG A 84 0.48 18.76 0.98
N GLU A 85 1.33 19.45 0.22
CA GLU A 85 0.92 20.24 -0.94
C GLU A 85 0.44 19.38 -2.10
N ASN A 86 1.09 18.24 -2.30
CA ASN A 86 0.76 17.31 -3.37
C ASN A 86 -0.57 16.57 -3.11
N GLY A 87 -0.91 16.31 -1.85
CA GLY A 87 -2.20 15.75 -1.44
C GLY A 87 -2.43 14.28 -1.87
N ALA A 88 -1.39 13.57 -2.33
CA ALA A 88 -1.51 12.16 -2.71
C ALA A 88 -1.99 11.28 -1.54
N PHE A 89 -1.45 11.49 -0.34
CA PHE A 89 -1.81 10.68 0.84
C PHE A 89 -3.16 11.09 1.43
N ASP A 90 -3.58 12.34 1.25
CA ASP A 90 -4.93 12.78 1.57
C ASP A 90 -5.97 12.08 0.69
N LYS A 91 -5.72 12.03 -0.63
CA LYS A 91 -6.55 11.28 -1.58
C LYS A 91 -6.50 9.77 -1.30
N PHE A 92 -5.38 9.26 -0.82
CA PHE A 92 -5.29 7.88 -0.34
C PHE A 92 -6.28 7.64 0.79
N ALA A 93 -6.22 8.45 1.86
CA ALA A 93 -7.10 8.31 3.01
C ALA A 93 -8.58 8.47 2.62
N GLU A 94 -8.90 9.39 1.72
CA GLU A 94 -10.24 9.55 1.17
C GLU A 94 -10.71 8.30 0.40
N SER A 95 -9.89 7.77 -0.50
CA SER A 95 -10.22 6.60 -1.29
C SER A 95 -10.48 5.37 -0.40
N ILE A 96 -9.64 5.16 0.60
CA ILE A 96 -9.82 4.07 1.56
C ILE A 96 -11.09 4.31 2.39
N SER A 97 -11.32 5.53 2.89
CA SER A 97 -12.52 5.88 3.65
C SER A 97 -13.82 5.66 2.85
N ASN A 98 -13.76 5.83 1.54
CA ASN A 98 -14.88 5.59 0.63
C ASN A 98 -15.05 4.11 0.24
N THR A 99 -14.04 3.28 0.51
CA THR A 99 -14.03 1.85 0.18
C THR A 99 -14.43 1.00 1.38
N PHE A 100 -13.87 1.29 2.55
CA PHE A 100 -14.06 0.49 3.76
C PHE A 100 -15.06 1.13 4.73
N ASN A 101 -15.84 0.27 5.38
CA ASN A 101 -16.75 0.64 6.46
C ASN A 101 -16.06 0.33 7.80
N LEU A 102 -15.18 1.24 8.25
CA LEU A 102 -14.52 1.10 9.53
C LEU A 102 -15.53 1.24 10.69
N PRO A 103 -15.40 0.48 11.79
CA PRO A 103 -16.22 0.67 12.99
C PRO A 103 -16.14 2.12 13.51
N THR A 104 -17.27 2.67 13.97
CA THR A 104 -17.42 4.10 14.32
C THR A 104 -16.50 4.55 15.46
N ASP A 105 -16.10 3.64 16.33
CA ASP A 105 -15.19 3.84 17.46
C ASP A 105 -13.70 3.60 17.11
N LYS A 106 -13.42 3.01 15.94
CA LYS A 106 -12.06 2.69 15.48
C LYS A 106 -11.59 3.64 14.37
N ASN A 107 -11.17 4.83 14.77
CA ASN A 107 -10.50 5.78 13.87
C ASN A 107 -9.06 5.35 13.59
N LEU A 108 -8.57 5.64 12.38
CA LEU A 108 -7.19 5.42 11.94
C LEU A 108 -6.52 6.77 11.66
N THR A 109 -5.30 6.96 12.16
CA THR A 109 -4.45 8.11 11.79
C THR A 109 -3.27 7.64 10.94
N ILE A 110 -2.95 8.36 9.88
CA ILE A 110 -1.72 8.21 9.10
C ILE A 110 -0.86 9.43 9.37
N THR A 111 0.31 9.24 9.95
CA THR A 111 1.17 10.30 10.45
C THR A 111 2.50 10.29 9.71
N PHE A 112 2.90 11.45 9.17
CA PHE A 112 4.22 11.68 8.59
C PHE A 112 5.04 12.56 9.53
N GLN A 113 6.20 12.07 9.98
CA GLN A 113 7.02 12.77 10.97
C GLN A 113 8.49 12.32 10.94
N ASN A 114 9.36 13.04 11.65
CA ASN A 114 10.69 12.54 11.99
C ASN A 114 10.63 11.53 13.13
N CYS A 115 11.39 10.44 13.00
CA CYS A 115 11.45 9.39 14.01
C CYS A 115 12.87 9.17 14.57
N GLY A 116 13.89 9.77 13.96
CA GLY A 116 15.30 9.52 14.29
C GLY A 116 15.86 8.21 13.74
N GLN A 117 15.05 7.42 13.03
CA GLN A 117 15.46 6.20 12.35
C GLN A 117 14.57 5.92 11.14
N ALA A 118 15.14 5.30 10.11
CA ALA A 118 14.40 4.87 8.92
C ALA A 118 13.43 3.74 9.29
N ASN A 119 12.14 4.06 9.36
CA ASN A 119 11.12 3.10 9.76
C ASN A 119 9.71 3.48 9.24
N ALA A 120 8.80 2.53 9.30
CA ALA A 120 7.36 2.75 9.31
C ALA A 120 6.73 1.66 10.19
N PHE A 121 5.62 1.98 10.84
CA PHE A 121 4.95 0.99 11.69
C PHE A 121 3.49 1.37 11.93
N TYR A 122 2.67 0.35 12.15
CA TYR A 122 1.35 0.47 12.73
C TYR A 122 1.37 0.28 14.25
N ASN A 123 0.78 1.21 15.00
CA ASN A 123 0.55 1.10 16.44
C ASN A 123 -0.93 0.75 16.72
N PRO A 124 -1.23 -0.47 17.20
CA PRO A 124 -2.61 -0.88 17.48
C PRO A 124 -3.24 -0.15 18.68
N THR A 125 -2.42 0.35 19.62
CA THR A 125 -2.94 1.06 20.80
C THR A 125 -3.56 2.41 20.43
N SER A 126 -2.87 3.19 19.58
CA SER A 126 -3.36 4.48 19.10
C SER A 126 -4.11 4.40 17.77
N ARG A 127 -4.11 3.23 17.10
CA ARG A 127 -4.57 3.02 15.72
C ARG A 127 -3.95 4.07 14.79
N GLU A 128 -2.64 4.03 14.72
CA GLU A 128 -1.84 5.01 14.01
C GLU A 128 -0.79 4.33 13.16
N ILE A 129 -0.75 4.67 11.88
CA ILE A 129 0.35 4.35 10.98
C ILE A 129 1.32 5.52 11.04
N VAL A 130 2.56 5.26 11.41
CA VAL A 130 3.64 6.25 11.43
C VAL A 130 4.58 5.98 10.26
N MET A 131 4.68 6.95 9.35
CA MET A 131 5.60 6.96 8.22
C MET A 131 6.76 7.91 8.53
N CYS A 132 7.94 7.36 8.83
CA CYS A 132 9.10 8.19 9.19
C CYS A 132 9.75 8.80 7.95
N SER A 133 10.02 10.10 7.99
CA SER A 133 10.72 10.82 6.90
C SER A 133 12.07 10.19 6.56
N GLU A 134 12.76 9.61 7.55
CA GLU A 134 14.05 8.94 7.38
C GLU A 134 13.96 7.70 6.47
N LEU A 135 12.82 7.02 6.41
CA LEU A 135 12.62 5.87 5.51
C LEU A 135 12.71 6.28 4.04
N TRP A 136 12.21 7.47 3.70
CA TRP A 136 12.34 8.01 2.36
C TRP A 136 13.80 8.20 1.99
N TRP A 137 14.58 8.82 2.87
CA TRP A 137 15.99 9.11 2.61
C TRP A 137 16.85 7.85 2.57
N ASP A 138 16.59 6.87 3.44
CA ASP A 138 17.28 5.57 3.39
C ASP A 138 17.01 4.85 2.07
N SER A 139 15.75 4.87 1.63
CA SER A 139 15.36 4.28 0.35
C SER A 139 16.00 5.02 -0.82
N ASP A 140 15.93 6.35 -0.88
CA ASP A 140 16.58 7.15 -1.93
C ASP A 140 18.10 6.92 -1.96
N TYR A 141 18.74 6.80 -0.79
CA TYR A 141 20.15 6.44 -0.69
C TYR A 141 20.43 5.07 -1.30
N LEU A 142 19.66 4.03 -0.96
CA LEU A 142 19.81 2.71 -1.58
C LEU A 142 19.70 2.80 -3.10
N PHE A 143 18.69 3.51 -3.60
CA PHE A 143 18.51 3.69 -5.04
C PHE A 143 19.66 4.50 -5.70
N ARG A 144 20.40 5.36 -4.99
CA ARG A 144 21.51 6.12 -5.59
C ARG A 144 22.87 5.46 -5.43
N ALA A 145 23.08 4.78 -4.32
CA ALA A 145 24.38 4.24 -3.93
C ALA A 145 24.68 2.88 -4.59
N TYR A 146 23.65 2.10 -4.90
CA TYR A 146 23.80 0.77 -5.49
C TYR A 146 23.58 0.79 -7.01
N ASN A 147 24.46 0.13 -7.76
CA ASN A 147 24.33 0.00 -9.20
C ASN A 147 23.28 -1.05 -9.56
N PHE A 148 22.04 -0.63 -9.79
CA PHE A 148 20.91 -1.52 -10.10
C PHE A 148 21.17 -2.52 -11.23
N ALA A 149 21.85 -2.07 -12.28
CA ALA A 149 22.09 -2.88 -13.48
C ALA A 149 23.01 -4.07 -13.20
N ALA A 150 23.78 -4.02 -12.10
CA ALA A 150 24.62 -5.13 -11.66
C ALA A 150 23.87 -6.12 -10.74
N GLU A 151 22.86 -5.66 -10.01
CA GLU A 151 22.21 -6.44 -8.94
C GLU A 151 20.90 -7.11 -9.37
N LEU A 152 20.25 -6.61 -10.43
CA LEU A 152 19.06 -7.21 -11.00
C LEU A 152 19.40 -7.93 -12.30
N PRO A 153 18.64 -9.00 -12.66
CA PRO A 153 18.63 -9.49 -14.04
C PRO A 153 18.46 -8.30 -14.99
N GLN A 154 19.24 -8.21 -16.06
CA GLN A 154 19.24 -7.06 -16.97
C GLN A 154 17.83 -6.70 -17.49
N GLU A 155 16.94 -7.69 -17.55
CA GLU A 155 15.56 -7.56 -17.99
C GLU A 155 14.62 -6.95 -16.94
N LEU A 156 15.04 -6.86 -15.67
CA LEU A 156 14.35 -6.16 -14.58
C LEU A 156 14.98 -4.80 -14.26
N ALA A 157 16.14 -4.49 -14.84
CA ALA A 157 16.89 -3.24 -14.63
C ALA A 157 16.30 -2.01 -15.37
N ILE A 158 15.00 -2.03 -15.72
CA ILE A 158 14.32 -0.95 -16.47
C ILE A 158 14.07 0.29 -15.59
N ILE A 159 14.44 0.25 -14.30
CA ILE A 159 14.37 1.42 -13.42
C ILE A 159 15.58 2.32 -13.66
N THR A 160 15.39 3.35 -14.46
CA THR A 160 16.44 4.34 -14.79
C THR A 160 16.46 5.55 -13.83
N GLU A 161 15.49 5.65 -12.91
CA GLU A 161 15.40 6.74 -11.94
C GLU A 161 15.01 6.22 -10.55
N PRO A 162 15.46 6.88 -9.46
CA PRO A 162 15.08 6.45 -8.13
C PRO A 162 13.55 6.55 -7.98
N ASN A 163 12.92 5.50 -7.46
CA ASN A 163 11.46 5.39 -7.40
C ASN A 163 10.96 5.38 -5.96
N THR A 164 11.63 6.17 -5.11
CA THR A 164 11.42 6.23 -3.66
C THR A 164 9.95 6.39 -3.26
N GLY A 165 9.19 7.22 -3.97
CA GLY A 165 7.76 7.43 -3.69
C GLY A 165 6.90 6.19 -3.90
N TYR A 166 7.27 5.32 -4.83
CA TYR A 166 6.56 4.06 -5.02
C TYR A 166 6.85 3.04 -3.92
N VAL A 167 8.09 2.97 -3.44
CA VAL A 167 8.42 2.16 -2.25
C VAL A 167 7.69 2.67 -1.03
N PHE A 168 7.66 3.99 -0.85
CA PHE A 168 6.95 4.62 0.26
C PHE A 168 5.45 4.29 0.27
N LEU A 169 4.82 4.26 -0.92
CA LEU A 169 3.43 3.80 -1.06
C LEU A 169 3.25 2.32 -0.71
N PHE A 170 4.15 1.45 -1.16
CA PHE A 170 4.08 0.02 -0.81
C PHE A 170 4.18 -0.18 0.70
N VAL A 171 5.11 0.51 1.37
CA VAL A 171 5.25 0.45 2.82
C VAL A 171 4.00 1.00 3.52
N LEU A 172 3.43 2.10 3.04
CA LEU A 172 2.15 2.61 3.57
C LEU A 172 1.03 1.57 3.44
N LEU A 173 0.94 0.86 2.31
CA LEU A 173 -0.04 -0.22 2.12
C LEU A 173 0.22 -1.41 3.06
N HIS A 174 1.48 -1.71 3.34
CA HIS A 174 1.88 -2.75 4.29
C HIS A 174 1.39 -2.41 5.70
N GLU A 175 1.69 -1.20 6.19
CA GLU A 175 1.19 -0.75 7.49
C GLU A 175 -0.33 -0.62 7.53
N PHE A 176 -0.94 -0.25 6.40
CA PHE A 176 -2.40 -0.26 6.28
C PHE A 176 -3.00 -1.66 6.34
N GLY A 177 -2.28 -2.67 5.85
CA GLY A 177 -2.64 -4.08 6.03
C GLY A 177 -2.74 -4.46 7.52
N HIS A 178 -1.74 -4.09 8.32
CA HIS A 178 -1.77 -4.29 9.78
C HIS A 178 -2.97 -3.57 10.41
N ALA A 179 -3.20 -2.31 10.01
CA ALA A 179 -4.34 -1.55 10.50
C ALA A 179 -5.69 -2.20 10.15
N LEU A 180 -5.84 -2.75 8.95
CA LEU A 180 -7.07 -3.45 8.56
C LEU A 180 -7.28 -4.71 9.39
N ILE A 181 -6.23 -5.47 9.64
CA ILE A 181 -6.30 -6.70 10.43
C ILE A 181 -6.79 -6.39 11.85
N ASP A 182 -6.19 -5.41 12.53
CA ASP A 182 -6.59 -5.00 13.88
C ASP A 182 -7.99 -4.35 13.93
N ILE A 183 -8.25 -3.41 13.02
CA ILE A 183 -9.49 -2.61 13.07
C ILE A 183 -10.70 -3.47 12.71
N LEU A 184 -10.57 -4.35 11.72
CA LEU A 184 -11.67 -5.18 11.22
C LEU A 184 -11.73 -6.57 11.85
N ASP A 185 -10.78 -6.89 12.74
CA ASP A 185 -10.67 -8.21 13.40
C ASP A 185 -10.55 -9.36 12.37
N ILE A 186 -9.65 -9.17 11.39
CA ILE A 186 -9.42 -10.16 10.33
C ILE A 186 -8.57 -11.29 10.89
N PRO A 187 -9.03 -12.56 10.83
CA PRO A 187 -8.23 -13.67 11.31
C PRO A 187 -7.02 -13.91 10.41
N VAL A 188 -5.84 -14.05 11.02
CA VAL A 188 -4.61 -14.43 10.35
C VAL A 188 -4.09 -15.74 10.92
N VAL A 189 -3.98 -16.75 10.06
CA VAL A 189 -3.33 -18.02 10.40
C VAL A 189 -2.00 -18.07 9.66
N GLY A 190 -0.89 -17.99 10.39
CA GLY A 190 0.46 -17.91 9.83
C GLY A 190 1.20 -16.64 10.26
N ARG A 191 2.05 -16.10 9.39
CA ARG A 191 2.78 -14.84 9.64
C ARG A 191 1.96 -13.66 9.13
N GLU A 192 1.65 -12.72 10.02
CA GLU A 192 0.95 -11.48 9.67
C GLU A 192 1.68 -10.67 8.60
N GLU A 193 3.00 -10.58 8.72
CA GLU A 193 3.89 -9.94 7.75
C GLU A 193 3.73 -10.45 6.31
N ASP A 194 3.61 -11.77 6.14
CA ASP A 194 3.36 -12.35 4.81
C ASP A 194 1.96 -11.97 4.32
N ALA A 195 0.96 -11.96 5.20
CA ALA A 195 -0.41 -11.59 4.85
C ALA A 195 -0.51 -10.12 4.41
N VAL A 196 0.17 -9.19 5.09
CA VAL A 196 0.12 -7.76 4.75
C VAL A 196 0.95 -7.40 3.51
N ASP A 197 2.05 -8.12 3.23
CA ASP A 197 2.77 -8.01 1.95
C ASP A 197 1.91 -8.50 0.79
N GLN A 198 1.23 -9.63 0.99
CA GLN A 198 0.31 -10.20 0.01
C GLN A 198 -0.88 -9.27 -0.23
N PHE A 199 -1.47 -8.70 0.83
CA PHE A 199 -2.51 -7.69 0.73
C PHE A 199 -2.04 -6.49 -0.09
N SER A 200 -0.88 -5.92 0.25
CA SER A 200 -0.32 -4.74 -0.42
C SER A 200 -0.10 -5.00 -1.91
N THR A 201 0.47 -6.16 -2.24
CA THR A 201 0.71 -6.57 -3.62
C THR A 201 -0.61 -6.80 -4.36
N MET A 202 -1.55 -7.52 -3.76
CA MET A 202 -2.88 -7.75 -4.32
C MET A 202 -3.58 -6.41 -4.58
N PHE A 203 -3.59 -5.50 -3.61
CA PHE A 203 -4.23 -4.19 -3.68
C PHE A 203 -3.72 -3.38 -4.88
N LEU A 204 -2.41 -3.44 -5.16
CA LEU A 204 -1.80 -2.79 -6.33
C LEU A 204 -2.17 -3.47 -7.66
N LEU A 205 -2.34 -4.80 -7.66
CA LEU A 205 -2.59 -5.59 -8.86
C LEU A 205 -4.07 -5.69 -9.25
N VAL A 206 -4.99 -5.54 -8.29
CA VAL A 206 -6.43 -5.68 -8.51
C VAL A 206 -6.93 -4.67 -9.57
N GLY A 207 -7.64 -5.19 -10.58
CA GLY A 207 -8.20 -4.44 -11.70
C GLY A 207 -7.74 -4.95 -13.07
N ASN A 208 -8.50 -4.62 -14.12
CA ASN A 208 -8.38 -5.09 -15.50
C ASN A 208 -7.40 -4.28 -16.39
N SER A 209 -6.59 -3.37 -15.83
CA SER A 209 -5.60 -2.64 -16.62
C SER A 209 -4.21 -2.69 -15.97
N SER A 210 -3.23 -3.24 -16.69
CA SER A 210 -1.83 -3.06 -16.34
C SER A 210 -1.45 -1.61 -16.68
N SER A 211 -1.49 -0.74 -15.67
CA SER A 211 -0.94 0.61 -15.85
C SER A 211 0.57 0.58 -15.67
N GLU A 212 1.30 1.35 -16.47
CA GLU A 212 2.74 1.54 -16.31
C GLU A 212 3.11 1.94 -14.87
N ALA A 213 2.24 2.69 -14.20
CA ALA A 213 2.41 3.02 -12.80
C ALA A 213 2.44 1.80 -11.87
N ARG A 214 1.53 0.81 -12.06
CA ARG A 214 1.51 -0.43 -11.25
C ARG A 214 2.81 -1.20 -11.41
N LYS A 215 3.29 -1.34 -12.66
CA LYS A 215 4.56 -2.01 -12.96
C LYS A 215 5.71 -1.31 -12.25
N LYS A 216 5.76 0.02 -12.33
CA LYS A 216 6.77 0.81 -11.62
C LYS A 216 6.72 0.60 -10.11
N ILE A 217 5.54 0.55 -9.50
CA ILE A 217 5.44 0.33 -8.05
C ILE A 217 5.98 -1.06 -7.65
N ILE A 218 5.53 -2.11 -8.34
CA ILE A 218 5.94 -3.48 -8.04
C ILE A 218 7.44 -3.66 -8.30
N LEU A 219 7.95 -3.21 -9.45
CA LEU A 219 9.38 -3.30 -9.77
C LEU A 219 10.21 -2.54 -8.74
N SER A 220 9.83 -1.32 -8.38
CA SER A 220 10.58 -0.52 -7.39
C SER A 220 10.61 -1.19 -6.02
N THR A 221 9.52 -1.83 -5.63
CA THR A 221 9.44 -2.59 -4.38
C THR A 221 10.36 -3.82 -4.40
N ILE A 222 10.32 -4.60 -5.49
CA ILE A 222 11.21 -5.75 -5.70
C ILE A 222 12.69 -5.29 -5.65
N THR A 223 13.01 -4.22 -6.37
CA THR A 223 14.35 -3.63 -6.40
C THR A 223 14.79 -3.19 -5.00
N TRP A 224 13.93 -2.53 -4.23
CA TRP A 224 14.26 -2.07 -2.88
C TRP A 224 14.61 -3.25 -1.95
N PHE A 225 13.88 -4.36 -2.04
CA PHE A 225 14.23 -5.56 -1.26
C PHE A 225 15.56 -6.19 -1.72
N VAL A 226 15.84 -6.24 -3.02
CA VAL A 226 17.14 -6.71 -3.54
C VAL A 226 18.28 -5.85 -3.01
N LEU A 227 18.16 -4.52 -3.09
CA LEU A 227 19.18 -3.60 -2.60
C LEU A 227 19.34 -3.64 -1.09
N SER A 228 18.24 -3.73 -0.35
CA SER A 228 18.26 -3.89 1.11
C SER A 228 18.98 -5.17 1.51
N ALA A 229 18.73 -6.29 0.81
CA ALA A 229 19.44 -7.55 1.00
C ALA A 229 20.94 -7.39 0.72
N LYS A 230 21.30 -6.72 -0.38
CA LYS A 230 22.69 -6.49 -0.77
C LYS A 230 23.45 -5.65 0.25
N ARG A 231 22.84 -4.55 0.72
CA ARG A 231 23.39 -3.73 1.80
C ARG A 231 23.68 -4.56 3.05
N LYS A 232 22.73 -5.39 3.47
CA LYS A 232 22.93 -6.26 4.65
C LYS A 232 24.11 -7.22 4.45
N GLU A 233 24.26 -7.80 3.26
CA GLU A 233 25.40 -8.66 2.91
C GLU A 233 26.72 -7.90 2.98
N ASP A 234 26.82 -6.72 2.36
CA ASP A 234 28.04 -5.90 2.34
C ASP A 234 28.46 -5.43 3.74
N GLU A 235 27.48 -5.20 4.62
CA GLU A 235 27.72 -4.87 6.03
C GLU A 235 28.00 -6.11 6.91
N GLY A 236 28.05 -7.31 6.32
CA GLY A 236 28.30 -8.57 7.04
C GLY A 236 27.15 -8.98 7.99
N ARG A 237 25.95 -8.40 7.84
CA ARG A 237 24.79 -8.71 8.67
C ARG A 237 24.27 -10.10 8.32
N GLN A 238 24.12 -10.94 9.34
CA GLN A 238 23.58 -12.28 9.16
C GLN A 238 22.05 -12.24 8.98
N PRO A 239 21.46 -13.20 8.23
CA PRO A 239 20.02 -13.31 8.10
C PRO A 239 19.35 -13.51 9.48
N ALA A 240 18.47 -12.59 9.85
CA ALA A 240 17.74 -12.65 11.11
C ALA A 240 16.54 -13.61 10.97
N TYR A 241 16.80 -14.92 11.02
CA TYR A 241 15.75 -15.95 10.88
C TYR A 241 14.67 -15.89 11.98
N TRP A 242 14.97 -15.24 13.11
CA TRP A 242 14.06 -14.99 14.24
C TRP A 242 13.36 -13.63 14.18
N GLY A 243 13.64 -12.81 13.17
CA GLY A 243 13.05 -11.49 13.00
C GLY A 243 11.55 -11.54 12.71
N GLN A 244 10.83 -10.50 13.11
CA GLN A 244 9.40 -10.35 12.82
C GLN A 244 9.14 -10.39 11.31
N HIS A 245 9.84 -9.57 10.54
CA HIS A 245 9.75 -9.55 9.08
C HIS A 245 10.44 -10.76 8.43
N PRO A 246 9.90 -11.31 7.32
CA PRO A 246 10.60 -12.30 6.51
C PRO A 246 11.89 -11.72 5.93
N LEU A 247 12.78 -12.60 5.47
CA LEU A 247 14.00 -12.18 4.79
C LEU A 247 13.64 -11.38 3.53
N GLU A 248 14.43 -10.36 3.21
CA GLU A 248 14.21 -9.50 2.03
C GLU A 248 14.00 -10.32 0.75
N GLN A 249 14.80 -11.38 0.57
CA GLN A 249 14.68 -12.25 -0.60
C GLN A 249 13.35 -13.01 -0.61
N GLN A 250 12.83 -13.45 0.53
CA GLN A 250 11.53 -14.13 0.61
C GLN A 250 10.39 -13.19 0.23
N ARG A 251 10.38 -11.97 0.78
CA ARG A 251 9.40 -10.93 0.47
C ARG A 251 9.41 -10.62 -1.03
N MET A 252 10.59 -10.40 -1.58
CA MET A 252 10.81 -10.16 -3.01
C MET A 252 10.28 -11.30 -3.89
N TYR A 253 10.58 -12.57 -3.59
CA TYR A 253 10.06 -13.70 -4.37
C TYR A 253 8.54 -13.81 -4.29
N ASN A 254 7.96 -13.57 -3.11
CA ASN A 254 6.51 -13.64 -2.92
C ASN A 254 5.81 -12.57 -3.77
N ILE A 255 6.29 -11.32 -3.73
CA ILE A 255 5.75 -10.21 -4.52
C ILE A 255 5.88 -10.50 -6.03
N ALA A 256 7.06 -10.95 -6.48
CA ALA A 256 7.29 -11.31 -7.88
C ALA A 256 6.35 -12.43 -8.36
N CYS A 257 6.09 -13.43 -7.51
CA CYS A 257 5.18 -14.52 -7.83
C CYS A 257 3.74 -14.03 -7.95
N LEU A 258 3.27 -13.18 -7.04
CA LEU A 258 1.92 -12.60 -7.14
C LEU A 258 1.76 -11.73 -8.40
N TRP A 259 2.79 -10.95 -8.75
CA TRP A 259 2.77 -10.15 -9.96
C TRP A 259 2.72 -11.01 -11.22
N TYR A 260 3.58 -12.04 -11.32
CA TYR A 260 3.52 -13.02 -12.39
C TYR A 260 2.14 -13.69 -12.46
N GLY A 261 1.60 -14.12 -11.33
CA GLY A 261 0.31 -14.79 -11.27
C GLY A 261 -0.88 -13.93 -11.70
N ASN A 262 -0.79 -12.61 -11.53
CA ASN A 262 -1.80 -11.66 -12.02
C ASN A 262 -1.77 -11.50 -13.54
N ASN A 263 -0.58 -11.50 -14.15
CA ASN A 263 -0.43 -11.33 -15.59
C ASN A 263 0.70 -12.19 -16.20
N PRO A 264 0.49 -13.52 -16.32
CA PRO A 264 1.53 -14.42 -16.80
C PRO A 264 1.94 -14.15 -18.25
N GLU A 265 0.98 -13.81 -19.12
CA GLU A 265 1.21 -13.59 -20.55
C GLU A 265 2.11 -12.37 -20.80
N GLU A 266 1.94 -11.29 -20.03
CA GLU A 266 2.80 -10.10 -20.13
C GLU A 266 4.22 -10.35 -19.61
N LEU A 267 4.37 -11.30 -18.68
CA LEU A 267 5.61 -11.51 -17.93
C LEU A 267 6.40 -12.76 -18.35
N GLU A 268 5.83 -13.64 -19.18
CA GLU A 268 6.39 -14.94 -19.58
C GLU A 268 7.84 -14.83 -20.08
N TYR A 269 8.12 -13.80 -20.88
CA TYR A 269 9.44 -13.57 -21.51
C TYR A 269 10.25 -12.45 -20.84
N THR A 270 9.97 -12.17 -19.57
CA THR A 270 10.68 -11.14 -18.79
C THR A 270 11.63 -11.76 -17.77
N GLY A 271 12.53 -10.93 -17.21
CA GLY A 271 13.43 -11.36 -16.11
C GLY A 271 12.70 -11.82 -14.85
N VAL A 272 11.40 -11.53 -14.71
CA VAL A 272 10.57 -12.04 -13.60
C VAL A 272 10.51 -13.56 -13.62
N THR A 273 10.39 -14.19 -14.79
CA THR A 273 10.33 -15.66 -14.89
C THR A 273 11.62 -16.32 -14.41
N ASN A 274 12.78 -15.73 -14.77
CA ASN A 274 14.09 -16.18 -14.32
C ASN A 274 14.24 -16.02 -12.80
N LEU A 275 13.79 -14.88 -12.27
CA LEU A 275 13.76 -14.62 -10.83
C LEU A 275 13.00 -15.73 -10.10
N LEU A 276 11.86 -16.19 -10.63
CA LEU A 276 11.03 -17.19 -9.96
C LEU A 276 11.64 -18.61 -9.89
N ARG A 277 12.84 -18.87 -10.43
CA ARG A 277 13.58 -20.15 -10.30
C ARG A 277 12.70 -21.39 -10.56
N GLY A 278 11.89 -21.35 -11.62
CA GLY A 278 10.99 -22.44 -12.00
C GLY A 278 9.69 -22.55 -11.19
N GLN A 279 9.42 -21.64 -10.25
CA GLN A 279 8.16 -21.59 -9.49
C GLN A 279 7.03 -20.87 -10.22
N ALA A 280 7.33 -20.17 -11.32
CA ALA A 280 6.37 -19.42 -12.13
C ALA A 280 5.06 -20.18 -12.44
N PRO A 281 5.06 -21.50 -12.78
CA PRO A 281 3.83 -22.24 -13.06
C PRO A 281 2.81 -22.29 -11.91
N GLN A 282 3.24 -22.14 -10.65
CA GLN A 282 2.34 -22.17 -9.48
C GLN A 282 1.75 -20.79 -9.16
N CYS A 283 2.39 -19.73 -9.62
CA CYS A 283 2.05 -18.36 -9.27
C CYS A 283 0.63 -17.92 -9.66
N PRO A 284 0.07 -18.30 -10.84
CA PRO A 284 -1.31 -17.96 -11.18
C PRO A 284 -2.33 -18.50 -10.19
N GLN A 285 -2.18 -19.76 -9.76
CA GLN A 285 -3.08 -20.37 -8.78
C GLN A 285 -2.95 -19.71 -7.40
N ARG A 286 -1.71 -19.36 -6.99
CA ARG A 286 -1.46 -18.63 -5.74
C ARG A 286 -2.12 -17.26 -5.73
N TYR A 287 -1.97 -16.49 -6.81
CA TYR A 287 -2.61 -15.18 -6.95
C TYR A 287 -4.14 -15.27 -6.93
N GLN A 288 -4.73 -16.21 -7.67
CA GLN A 288 -6.19 -16.40 -7.70
C GLN A 288 -6.76 -16.76 -6.33
N ARG A 289 -6.09 -17.67 -5.59
CA ARG A 289 -6.49 -18.04 -4.23
C ARG A 289 -6.40 -16.84 -3.29
N LEU A 290 -5.28 -16.11 -3.32
CA LEU A 290 -5.09 -14.91 -2.49
C LEU A 290 -6.21 -13.89 -2.70
N VAL A 291 -6.55 -13.60 -3.96
CA VAL A 291 -7.63 -12.66 -4.30
C VAL A 291 -8.98 -13.18 -3.79
N ALA A 292 -9.26 -14.47 -3.91
CA ALA A 292 -10.51 -15.05 -3.40
C ALA A 292 -10.60 -14.94 -1.87
N ASP A 293 -9.51 -15.26 -1.16
CA ASP A 293 -9.44 -15.24 0.29
C ASP A 293 -9.62 -13.82 0.84
N TRP A 294 -8.87 -12.83 0.33
CA TRP A 294 -9.02 -11.44 0.75
C TRP A 294 -10.37 -10.83 0.36
N ASN A 295 -10.94 -11.18 -0.79
CA ASN A 295 -12.30 -10.76 -1.13
C ASN A 295 -13.31 -11.31 -0.10
N GLN A 296 -13.16 -12.56 0.31
CA GLN A 296 -14.04 -13.17 1.31
C GLN A 296 -13.89 -12.49 2.68
N LEU A 297 -12.65 -12.25 3.11
CA LEU A 297 -12.34 -11.57 4.39
C LEU A 297 -12.86 -10.13 4.42
N LEU A 298 -12.77 -9.40 3.30
CA LEU A 298 -13.15 -7.98 3.27
C LEU A 298 -14.62 -7.74 2.96
N LYS A 299 -15.36 -8.71 2.40
CA LYS A 299 -16.71 -8.53 1.84
C LYS A 299 -17.69 -7.81 2.79
N SER A 300 -17.71 -8.17 4.07
CA SER A 300 -18.58 -7.58 5.11
C SER A 300 -18.15 -6.18 5.56
N HIS A 301 -16.93 -5.77 5.20
CA HIS A 301 -16.31 -4.53 5.64
C HIS A 301 -16.22 -3.48 4.52
N LEU A 302 -16.73 -3.77 3.32
CA LEU A 302 -16.79 -2.80 2.23
C LEU A 302 -18.06 -1.95 2.31
N ARG A 303 -17.97 -0.68 1.93
CA ARG A 303 -19.14 0.20 1.84
C ARG A 303 -20.05 -0.23 0.68
N ASN A 304 -21.35 -0.34 0.94
CA ASN A 304 -22.34 -0.50 -0.11
C ASN A 304 -22.63 0.86 -0.76
N ARG A 305 -22.14 1.08 -2.00
CA ARG A 305 -22.45 2.31 -2.77
C ARG A 305 -23.92 2.45 -3.19
N ASN A 306 -24.75 1.41 -3.01
CA ASN A 306 -26.17 1.44 -3.38
C ASN A 306 -27.10 2.01 -2.28
N SER A 307 -26.59 2.30 -1.08
CA SER A 307 -27.41 2.74 0.07
C SER A 307 -27.48 4.27 0.24
N SER A 308 -26.72 5.06 -0.52
CA SER A 308 -26.66 6.52 -0.35
C SER A 308 -27.59 7.32 -1.28
N ASN A 309 -28.54 6.68 -1.96
CA ASN A 309 -29.47 7.36 -2.89
C ASN A 309 -30.97 7.10 -2.62
N ASN A 310 -31.38 6.83 -1.38
CA ASN A 310 -32.80 6.89 -1.04
C ASN A 310 -33.00 7.29 0.43
N SER A 311 -33.10 8.59 0.66
CA SER A 311 -33.67 9.16 1.88
C SER A 311 -34.92 9.97 1.53
N SER A 312 -36.09 9.31 1.54
CA SER A 312 -37.41 9.93 1.77
C SER A 312 -38.53 8.87 1.79
N PRO A 313 -39.68 9.13 2.44
CA PRO A 313 -39.98 8.49 3.71
C PRO A 313 -41.20 7.55 3.70
N ASN A 314 -41.14 6.59 4.63
CA ASN A 314 -42.24 6.00 5.40
C ASN A 314 -43.49 5.47 4.66
N SER A 315 -43.70 4.16 4.71
CA SER A 315 -45.05 3.61 4.84
C SER A 315 -45.06 2.33 5.67
N ASN A 316 -46.00 2.32 6.61
CA ASN A 316 -46.23 1.35 7.65
C ASN A 316 -47.05 0.16 7.09
N SER A 317 -46.64 -1.07 7.39
CA SER A 317 -47.45 -2.30 7.55
C SER A 317 -46.44 -3.44 7.74
N GLY A 318 -46.49 -4.38 8.68
CA GLY A 318 -47.55 -4.86 9.55
C GLY A 318 -47.45 -6.40 9.52
N GLN A 319 -47.04 -7.01 10.65
CA GLN A 319 -47.20 -8.43 11.01
C GLN A 319 -46.41 -9.49 10.18
N ASN A 320 -45.98 -10.66 10.67
CA ASN A 320 -45.79 -11.29 11.98
C ASN A 320 -45.08 -12.66 11.71
N THR A 321 -44.50 -13.25 12.77
CA THR A 321 -44.14 -14.68 12.97
C THR A 321 -42.79 -15.26 12.47
N ASN A 322 -42.01 -15.70 13.48
CA ASN A 322 -40.91 -16.68 13.50
C ASN A 322 -41.50 -18.12 13.57
N PRO A 323 -40.76 -19.26 13.70
CA PRO A 323 -39.29 -19.51 13.73
C PRO A 323 -38.81 -20.77 12.95
N SER A 324 -37.48 -21.01 12.86
CA SER A 324 -36.77 -22.26 13.24
C SER A 324 -35.43 -22.50 12.49
N GLU A 325 -34.40 -22.77 13.30
CA GLU A 325 -33.04 -23.31 13.04
C GLU A 325 -33.06 -24.79 12.53
N PRO A 326 -31.93 -25.52 12.22
CA PRO A 326 -30.56 -25.36 12.76
C PRO A 326 -29.34 -25.65 11.82
N ASN A 327 -28.16 -25.29 12.35
CA ASN A 327 -26.81 -25.91 12.24
C ASN A 327 -26.36 -26.62 10.94
N ARG A 328 -25.19 -26.19 10.44
CA ARG A 328 -24.15 -27.14 10.01
C ARG A 328 -22.73 -26.59 10.22
N ILE A 329 -22.10 -27.19 11.21
CA ILE A 329 -20.66 -27.35 11.38
C ILE A 329 -20.14 -28.23 10.24
N TRP A 330 -19.05 -27.83 9.59
CA TRP A 330 -17.88 -28.64 9.22
C TRP A 330 -16.69 -27.72 8.97
#